data_AF-A0A847A6R9-F1
#
_entry.id   AF-A0A847A6R9-F1
#
_cell.length_a   1.000
_cell.length_b   1.000
_cell.length_c   1.000
_cell.angle_alpha   90.00
_cell.angle_beta   90.00
_cell.angle_gamma   90.00
#
_symmetry.space_group_name_H-M   'P 1'
#
loop_
_entity.id
_entity.type
_entity.pdbx_description
1 polymer ?
#
loop_
_entity_poly.entity_id
_entity_poly.type
_entity_poly.pdbx_seq_one_letter_code
_entity_poly.pdbx_strand_id
1 'polypeptide(L)'
;MNARTRNRALNGLMVALLALFIWWARGNLDGYKIQVLNLIAVNAILALSLNLIYGFTGMFSLGHAGFMAIGAYTCAILILTPAQKEIMWILEPLAWPLSVIQAPFFVAVAAGGLLAALCALLIALPVLRLGGDYLGIATLGFAEII
;
A
#
# COMPACT_ATOMS: atom_id res chain seq x y z
N MET A 1 17.31 18.35 30.09
CA MET A 1 16.43 18.49 28.90
C MET A 1 15.20 17.63 29.12
N ASN A 2 13.98 18.20 29.16
CA ASN A 2 12.76 17.42 29.41
C ASN A 2 12.58 16.33 28.35
N ALA A 3 12.14 15.13 28.78
CA ALA A 3 11.97 13.97 27.89
C ALA A 3 11.07 14.29 26.68
N ARG A 4 10.02 15.12 26.85
CA ARG A 4 9.17 15.60 25.76
C ARG A 4 9.91 16.48 24.75
N THR A 5 10.76 17.40 25.21
CA THR A 5 11.53 18.30 24.33
C THR A 5 12.61 17.53 23.58
N ARG A 6 13.27 16.56 24.24
CA ARG A 6 14.22 15.65 23.59
C ARG A 6 13.54 14.81 22.52
N ASN A 7 12.39 14.21 22.80
CA ASN A 7 11.70 13.37 21.82
C ASN A 7 11.19 14.17 20.61
N ARG A 8 10.69 15.39 20.81
CA ARG A 8 10.31 16.27 19.70
C ARG A 8 11.51 16.66 18.83
N ALA A 9 12.65 16.96 19.46
CA ALA A 9 13.88 17.27 18.75
C ALA A 9 14.41 16.06 17.95
N LEU A 10 14.41 14.86 18.56
CA LEU A 10 14.82 13.62 17.89
C LEU A 10 13.89 13.27 16.71
N ASN A 11 12.58 13.41 16.88
CA ASN A 11 11.62 13.19 15.79
C ASN A 11 11.82 14.18 14.65
N GLY A 12 12.03 15.47 14.95
CA GLY A 12 12.34 16.48 13.95
C GLY A 12 13.63 16.18 13.19
N LEU A 13 14.67 15.73 13.91
CA LEU A 13 15.95 15.32 13.33
C LEU A 13 15.79 14.09 12.42
N MET A 14 15.01 13.08 12.81
CA MET A 14 14.74 11.92 11.95
C MET A 14 14.01 12.30 10.66
N VAL A 15 13.02 13.19 10.74
CA VAL A 15 12.31 13.69 9.54
C VAL A 15 13.25 14.46 8.62
N ALA A 16 14.12 15.30 9.18
CA ALA A 16 15.11 16.05 8.41
C ALA A 16 16.13 15.12 7.72
N LEU A 17 16.62 14.10 8.42
CA LEU A 17 17.51 13.09 7.85
C LEU A 17 16.83 12.33 6.70
N LEU A 18 15.56 11.96 6.85
CA LEU A 18 14.80 11.29 5.80
C LEU A 18 14.66 12.19 4.56
N ALA A 19 14.31 13.47 4.75
CA ALA A 19 14.20 14.42 3.65
C ALA A 19 15.54 14.64 2.91
N LEU A 20 16.64 14.73 3.67
CA LEU A 20 17.99 14.85 3.12
C LEU A 20 18.39 13.60 2.33
N PHE A 21 18.05 12.41 2.83
CA PHE A 21 18.28 11.15 2.13
C PHE A 21 17.50 11.08 0.81
N ILE A 22 16.22 11.47 0.79
CA ILE A 22 15.39 11.49 -0.44
C ILE A 22 15.98 12.47 -1.47
N TRP A 23 16.40 13.65 -1.02
CA TRP A 23 17.02 14.64 -1.90
C TRP A 23 18.34 14.13 -2.50
N TRP A 24 19.21 13.53 -1.68
CA TRP A 24 20.47 12.93 -2.14
C TRP A 24 20.23 11.74 -3.09
N ALA A 25 19.27 10.88 -2.75
CA ALA A 25 18.90 9.71 -3.53
C ALA A 25 18.45 10.09 -4.95
N ARG A 26 17.67 11.16 -5.09
CA ARG A 26 17.18 11.64 -6.40
C ARG A 26 18.30 12.10 -7.33
N GLY A 27 19.42 12.59 -6.81
CA GLY A 27 20.55 13.07 -7.62
C GLY A 27 21.63 12.02 -7.90
N ASN A 28 21.75 10.98 -7.07
CA ASN A 28 22.88 10.04 -7.10
C ASN A 28 22.49 8.59 -7.44
N LEU A 29 21.20 8.23 -7.36
CA LEU A 29 20.73 6.87 -7.64
C LEU A 29 20.20 6.77 -9.08
N ASP A 30 20.62 5.71 -9.75
CA ASP A 30 20.07 5.31 -11.04
C ASP A 30 18.64 4.76 -10.90
N GLY A 31 17.87 4.75 -12.00
CA GLY A 31 16.46 4.36 -12.03
C GLY A 31 16.19 2.97 -11.44
N TYR A 32 17.09 2.00 -11.70
CA TYR A 32 17.02 0.67 -11.10
C TYR A 32 17.11 0.71 -9.56
N LYS A 33 18.04 1.50 -9.01
CA LYS A 33 18.23 1.62 -7.57
C LYS A 33 17.02 2.30 -6.91
N ILE A 34 16.42 3.28 -7.58
CA ILE A 34 15.19 3.94 -7.12
C ILE A 34 14.03 2.93 -7.07
N GLN A 35 13.90 2.07 -8.09
CA GLN A 35 12.86 1.02 -8.11
C GLN A 35 13.05 0.02 -6.96
N VAL A 36 14.28 -0.45 -6.72
CA VAL A 36 14.60 -1.33 -5.59
C VAL A 36 14.27 -0.65 -4.26
N LEU A 37 14.62 0.64 -4.10
CA LEU A 37 14.32 1.40 -2.89
C LEU A 37 12.82 1.54 -2.65
N ASN A 38 12.04 1.82 -3.70
CA ASN A 38 10.58 1.85 -3.63
C ASN A 38 9.99 0.50 -3.21
N LEU A 39 10.52 -0.60 -3.77
CA LEU A 39 10.09 -1.95 -3.40
C LEU A 39 10.39 -2.27 -1.94
N ILE A 40 11.57 -1.88 -1.44
CA ILE A 40 11.91 -2.02 -0.02
C ILE A 40 10.96 -1.21 0.86
N ALA A 41 10.67 0.05 0.48
CA ALA A 41 9.77 0.91 1.26
C ALA A 41 8.34 0.34 1.34
N VAL A 42 7.79 -0.14 0.21
CA VAL A 42 6.46 -0.75 0.16
C VAL A 42 6.42 -2.04 1.00
N ASN A 43 7.42 -2.91 0.87
CA ASN A 43 7.49 -4.15 1.66
C ASN A 43 7.71 -3.88 3.15
N ALA A 44 8.42 -2.81 3.52
CA ALA A 44 8.57 -2.40 4.92
C ALA A 44 7.24 -1.96 5.53
N ILE A 45 6.41 -1.21 4.78
CA ILE A 45 5.06 -0.84 5.21
C ILE A 45 4.20 -2.10 5.39
N LEU A 46 4.27 -3.03 4.44
CA LEU A 46 3.54 -4.31 4.52
C LEU A 46 3.96 -5.11 5.76
N ALA A 47 5.27 -5.24 6.01
CA ALA A 47 5.80 -5.93 7.19
C ALA A 47 5.34 -5.29 8.50
N LEU A 48 5.31 -3.95 8.57
CA LEU A 48 4.77 -3.22 9.72
C LEU A 48 3.28 -3.48 9.92
N SER A 49 2.47 -3.50 8.85
CA SER A 49 1.05 -3.83 8.95
C SER A 49 0.81 -5.27 9.44
N LEU A 50 1.62 -6.22 8.97
CA LEU A 50 1.53 -7.61 9.40
C LEU A 50 1.91 -7.77 10.87
N ASN A 51 2.94 -7.04 11.33
CA ASN A 51 3.32 -7.01 12.74
C ASN A 51 2.20 -6.44 13.62
N LEU A 52 1.45 -5.44 13.14
CA LEU A 52 0.30 -4.91 13.90
C LEU A 52 -0.76 -5.99 14.18
N ILE A 53 -1.05 -6.85 13.22
CA ILE A 53 -2.05 -7.91 13.40
C ILE A 53 -1.43 -9.12 14.09
N TYR A 54 -0.42 -9.73 13.51
CA TYR A 54 0.16 -10.96 14.04
C TYR A 54 0.90 -10.72 15.36
N GLY A 55 1.64 -9.63 15.48
CA GLY A 55 2.45 -9.32 16.67
C GLY A 55 1.64 -8.85 17.88
N PHE A 56 0.65 -7.96 17.70
CA PHE A 56 -0.13 -7.42 18.83
C PHE A 56 -1.41 -8.19 19.13
N THR A 57 -2.08 -8.76 18.13
CA THR A 57 -3.35 -9.47 18.34
C THR A 57 -3.20 -10.98 18.37
N GLY A 58 -2.06 -11.53 17.90
CA GLY A 58 -1.84 -12.97 17.79
C GLY A 58 -2.66 -13.66 16.70
N MET A 59 -3.45 -12.91 15.92
CA MET A 59 -4.26 -13.46 14.84
C MET A 59 -3.40 -13.69 13.59
N PHE A 60 -3.38 -14.92 13.08
CA PHE A 60 -2.73 -15.25 11.82
C PHE A 60 -3.66 -14.88 10.66
N SER A 61 -3.27 -13.89 9.85
CA SER A 61 -4.03 -13.40 8.70
C SER A 61 -3.12 -13.16 7.50
N LEU A 62 -3.42 -13.81 6.38
CA LEU A 62 -2.64 -13.73 5.13
C LEU A 62 -3.30 -12.83 4.06
N GLY A 63 -4.42 -12.19 4.39
CA GLY A 63 -5.20 -11.37 3.44
C GLY A 63 -4.56 -10.03 3.04
N HIS A 64 -3.43 -9.66 3.65
CA HIS A 64 -2.76 -8.36 3.42
C HIS A 64 -2.36 -8.14 1.97
N ALA A 65 -1.87 -9.19 1.30
CA ALA A 65 -1.48 -9.11 -0.11
C ALA A 65 -2.67 -8.79 -1.02
N GLY A 66 -3.84 -9.39 -0.77
CA GLY A 66 -5.06 -9.10 -1.53
C GLY A 66 -5.51 -7.64 -1.39
N PHE A 67 -5.52 -7.09 -0.18
CA PHE A 67 -5.87 -5.68 0.03
C PHE A 67 -4.84 -4.71 -0.58
N MET A 68 -3.55 -5.07 -0.52
CA MET A 68 -2.49 -4.34 -1.18
C MET A 68 -2.68 -4.33 -2.71
N ALA A 69 -3.06 -5.46 -3.30
CA ALA A 69 -3.33 -5.58 -4.73
C ALA A 69 -4.51 -4.70 -5.17
N ILE A 70 -5.63 -4.71 -4.44
CA ILE A 70 -6.80 -3.85 -4.72
C ILE A 70 -6.41 -2.37 -4.73
N GLY A 71 -5.67 -1.93 -3.71
CA GLY A 71 -5.21 -0.54 -3.60
C GLY A 71 -4.23 -0.18 -4.72
N ALA A 72 -3.26 -1.05 -5.00
CA ALA A 72 -2.26 -0.84 -6.04
C ALA A 72 -2.88 -0.77 -7.44
N TYR A 73 -3.82 -1.66 -7.75
CA TYR A 73 -4.56 -1.69 -9.02
C TYR A 73 -5.37 -0.40 -9.23
N THR A 74 -6.07 0.04 -8.19
CA THR A 74 -6.84 1.30 -8.20
C THR A 74 -5.93 2.51 -8.43
N CYS A 75 -4.78 2.56 -7.73
CA CYS A 75 -3.81 3.63 -7.92
C CYS A 75 -3.22 3.62 -9.34
N ALA A 76 -2.89 2.45 -9.87
CA ALA A 76 -2.32 2.30 -11.21
C ALA A 76 -3.29 2.84 -12.27
N ILE A 77 -4.57 2.46 -12.23
CA ILE A 77 -5.58 2.96 -13.17
C ILE A 77 -5.76 4.47 -13.07
N LEU A 78 -5.69 5.05 -11.87
CA LEU A 78 -5.88 6.49 -11.70
C LEU A 78 -4.65 7.31 -12.10
N ILE A 79 -3.44 6.76 -11.98
CA ILE A 79 -2.19 7.49 -12.30
C ILE A 79 -1.84 7.40 -13.79
N LEU A 80 -2.09 6.26 -14.43
CA LEU A 80 -1.72 6.04 -15.83
C LEU A 80 -2.45 7.04 -16.75
N THR A 81 -1.72 7.57 -17.73
CA THR A 81 -2.31 8.43 -18.75
C THR A 81 -3.25 7.62 -19.68
N PRO A 82 -4.27 8.24 -20.31
CA PRO A 82 -5.17 7.53 -21.23
C PRO A 82 -4.42 6.79 -22.35
N ALA A 83 -3.38 7.41 -22.92
CA ALA A 83 -2.53 6.78 -23.93
C ALA A 83 -1.76 5.57 -23.38
N GLN A 84 -1.25 5.64 -22.15
CA GLN A 84 -0.56 4.49 -21.53
C GLN A 84 -1.51 3.34 -21.21
N LYS A 85 -2.78 3.62 -20.89
CA LYS A 85 -3.79 2.59 -20.66
C LYS A 85 -4.08 1.79 -21.94
N GLU A 86 -4.18 2.46 -23.08
CA GLU A 86 -4.46 1.82 -24.37
C GLU A 86 -3.30 0.97 -24.90
N ILE A 87 -2.06 1.36 -24.58
CA ILE A 87 -0.85 0.63 -25.00
C ILE A 87 -0.58 -0.57 -24.08
N MET A 88 -1.16 -0.60 -22.88
CA MET A 88 -0.96 -1.66 -21.90
C MET A 88 -1.80 -2.90 -22.27
N TRP A 89 -1.15 -3.89 -22.87
CA TRP A 89 -1.80 -5.11 -23.38
C TRP A 89 -2.51 -5.98 -22.31
N ILE A 90 -2.24 -5.72 -21.02
CA ILE A 90 -2.84 -6.46 -19.90
C ILE A 90 -4.24 -5.93 -19.54
N LEU A 91 -4.59 -4.69 -19.93
CA LEU A 91 -5.88 -4.11 -19.57
C LEU A 91 -6.90 -4.39 -20.68
N GLU A 92 -8.06 -4.94 -20.32
CA GLU A 92 -9.24 -4.91 -21.20
C GLU A 92 -9.71 -3.47 -21.41
N PRO A 93 -10.39 -3.15 -22.54
CA PRO A 93 -10.89 -1.82 -22.81
C PRO A 93 -11.75 -1.29 -21.65
N LEU A 94 -11.28 -0.26 -20.96
CA LEU A 94 -11.97 0.26 -19.78
C LEU A 94 -13.25 0.98 -20.18
N ALA A 95 -14.32 0.71 -19.44
CA ALA A 95 -15.57 1.45 -19.57
C ALA A 95 -15.37 2.94 -19.26
N TRP A 96 -16.09 3.79 -19.98
CA TRP A 96 -16.20 5.21 -19.65
C TRP A 96 -16.83 5.34 -18.24
N PRO A 97 -16.26 6.13 -17.31
CA PRO A 97 -15.25 7.19 -17.48
C PRO A 97 -13.79 6.81 -17.14
N LEU A 98 -13.52 5.58 -16.70
CA LEU A 98 -12.19 5.16 -16.21
C LEU A 98 -11.10 5.15 -17.29
N SER A 99 -11.48 5.07 -18.56
CA SER A 99 -10.56 5.17 -19.70
C SER A 99 -9.88 6.54 -19.80
N VAL A 100 -10.59 7.62 -19.47
CA VAL A 100 -10.12 9.00 -19.66
C VAL A 100 -9.61 9.64 -18.37
N ILE A 101 -10.08 9.19 -17.21
CA ILE A 101 -9.71 9.77 -15.92
C ILE A 101 -8.21 9.60 -15.65
N GLN A 102 -7.56 10.70 -15.28
CA GLN A 102 -6.22 10.73 -14.70
C GLN A 102 -6.27 11.59 -13.44
N ALA A 103 -5.77 11.05 -12.33
CA ALA A 103 -5.72 11.71 -11.04
C ALA A 103 -4.26 11.94 -10.61
N PRO A 104 -3.97 13.02 -9.85
CA PRO A 104 -2.65 13.22 -9.27
C PRO A 104 -2.36 12.13 -8.23
N PHE A 105 -1.06 11.84 -8.02
CA PHE A 105 -0.57 10.76 -7.16
C PHE A 105 -1.29 10.66 -5.81
N PHE A 106 -1.42 11.77 -5.07
CA PHE A 106 -2.05 11.76 -3.75
C PHE A 106 -3.54 11.42 -3.77
N VAL A 107 -4.27 11.87 -4.81
CA VAL A 107 -5.69 11.54 -4.97
C VAL A 107 -5.85 10.06 -5.33
N ALA A 108 -4.98 9.54 -6.19
CA ALA A 108 -4.97 8.13 -6.54
C ALA A 108 -4.67 7.24 -5.32
N VAL A 109 -3.66 7.59 -4.51
CA VAL A 109 -3.31 6.89 -3.27
C VAL A 109 -4.47 6.92 -2.26
N ALA A 110 -5.11 8.08 -2.07
CA ALA A 110 -6.26 8.19 -1.19
C ALA A 110 -7.45 7.35 -1.69
N ALA A 111 -7.76 7.40 -2.99
CA ALA A 111 -8.84 6.61 -3.58
C ALA A 111 -8.56 5.11 -3.50
N GLY A 112 -7.33 4.67 -3.79
CA GLY A 112 -6.92 3.27 -3.66
C GLY A 112 -6.96 2.78 -2.21
N GLY A 113 -6.52 3.61 -1.26
CA GLY A 113 -6.63 3.32 0.17
C GLY A 113 -8.09 3.22 0.64
N LEU A 114 -8.96 4.12 0.18
CA LEU A 114 -10.40 4.06 0.48
C LEU A 114 -11.05 2.80 -0.10
N LEU A 115 -10.75 2.45 -1.36
CA LEU A 115 -11.32 1.25 -1.97
C LEU A 115 -10.84 -0.02 -1.26
N ALA A 116 -9.54 -0.12 -0.96
CA ALA A 116 -8.98 -1.23 -0.20
C ALA A 116 -9.63 -1.33 1.20
N ALA A 117 -9.85 -0.20 1.89
CA ALA A 117 -10.51 -0.16 3.18
C ALA A 117 -11.98 -0.60 3.10
N LEU A 118 -12.72 -0.20 2.06
CA LEU A 118 -14.09 -0.63 1.82
C LEU A 118 -14.17 -2.14 1.58
N CYS A 119 -13.32 -2.68 0.70
CA CYS A 119 -13.23 -4.12 0.46
C CYS A 119 -12.83 -4.88 1.74
N ALA A 120 -11.85 -4.37 2.49
CA ALA A 120 -11.44 -4.95 3.76
C ALA A 120 -12.57 -4.97 4.78
N LEU A 121 -13.39 -3.91 4.87
CA LEU A 121 -14.54 -3.87 5.76
C LEU A 121 -15.58 -4.94 5.37
N LEU A 122 -15.89 -5.07 4.08
CA LEU A 122 -16.84 -6.07 3.57
C LEU A 122 -16.38 -7.50 3.89
N ILE A 123 -15.08 -7.78 3.76
CA ILE A 123 -14.50 -9.10 4.00
C ILE A 123 -14.25 -9.36 5.48
N ALA A 124 -13.93 -8.33 6.27
CA ALA A 124 -13.71 -8.48 7.70
C ALA A 124 -15.00 -8.92 8.43
N LEU A 125 -16.17 -8.47 8.00
CA LEU A 125 -17.45 -8.83 8.65
C LEU A 125 -17.70 -10.35 8.75
N PRO A 126 -17.60 -11.16 7.68
CA PRO A 126 -17.71 -12.62 7.79
C PRO A 126 -16.49 -13.24 8.46
N VAL A 127 -15.30 -12.71 8.23
CA VAL A 127 -14.03 -13.27 8.71
C VAL A 127 -13.84 -13.13 10.21
N LEU A 128 -14.36 -12.07 10.84
CA LEU A 128 -14.36 -11.87 12.29
C LEU A 128 -15.19 -12.92 13.05
N ARG A 129 -16.03 -13.70 12.35
CA ARG A 129 -16.77 -14.83 12.93
C ARG A 129 -15.93 -16.10 13.01
N LEU A 130 -14.75 -16.11 12.38
CA LEU A 130 -13.82 -17.22 12.37
C LEU A 130 -12.75 -17.00 13.45
N GLY A 131 -12.43 -18.05 14.19
CA GLY A 131 -11.37 -18.05 15.20
C GLY A 131 -10.21 -18.97 14.82
N GLY A 132 -9.03 -18.69 15.35
CA GLY A 132 -7.85 -19.54 15.20
C GLY A 132 -7.44 -19.75 13.75
N ASP A 133 -7.15 -20.99 13.37
CA ASP A 133 -6.59 -21.33 12.06
C ASP A 133 -7.57 -21.09 10.88
N TYR A 134 -8.88 -21.12 11.15
CA TYR A 134 -9.90 -20.85 10.14
C TYR A 134 -9.83 -19.43 9.59
N LEU A 135 -9.40 -18.47 10.42
CA LEU A 135 -9.15 -17.08 10.00
C LEU A 135 -8.00 -17.02 8.98
N GLY A 136 -6.92 -17.77 9.24
CA GLY A 136 -5.77 -17.86 8.34
C GLY A 136 -6.15 -18.49 6.99
N ILE A 137 -6.88 -19.61 7.00
CA ILE A 137 -7.31 -20.31 5.79
C ILE A 137 -8.24 -19.43 4.94
N ALA A 138 -9.23 -18.78 5.56
CA ALA A 138 -10.17 -17.93 4.84
C ALA A 138 -9.48 -16.71 4.20
N THR A 139 -8.53 -16.11 4.90
CA THR A 139 -7.80 -14.93 4.39
C THR A 139 -6.77 -15.28 3.32
N LEU A 140 -6.17 -16.48 3.35
CA LEU A 140 -5.36 -17.01 2.26
C LEU A 140 -6.21 -17.25 1.02
N GLY A 141 -7.37 -17.91 1.16
CA GLY A 141 -8.29 -18.14 0.05
C GLY A 141 -8.74 -16.84 -0.62
N PHE A 142 -8.99 -15.80 0.17
CA PHE A 142 -9.26 -14.46 -0.37
C PHE A 142 -8.06 -13.88 -1.14
N ALA A 143 -6.85 -13.96 -0.56
CA ALA A 143 -5.66 -13.39 -1.19
C ALA A 143 -5.31 -14.08 -2.52
N GLU A 144 -5.59 -15.38 -2.66
CA GLU A 144 -5.29 -16.17 -3.86
C GLU A 144 -6.33 -15.98 -4.99
N ILE A 145 -7.56 -15.54 -4.67
CA ILE A 145 -8.60 -15.28 -5.67
C ILE A 145 -8.34 -13.98 -6.45
N ILE A 146 -7.54 -13.06 -5.89
CA ILE A 146 -7.19 -11.75 -6.46
C ILE A 146 -5.97 -11.89 -7.36
#